data_AF-A0ABD1CIB7-F1
#
_entry.id   AF-A0ABD1CIB7-F1
#
_cell.length_a   1.000
_cell.length_b   1.000
_cell.length_c   1.000
_cell.angle_alpha   90.00
_cell.angle_beta   90.00
_cell.angle_gamma   90.00
#
_symmetry.space_group_name_H-M   'P 1'
#
loop_
_entity.id
_entity.type
_entity.pdbx_description
1 polymer ?
#
loop_
_entity_poly.entity_id
_entity_poly.type
_entity_poly.pdbx_seq_one_letter_code
_entity_poly.pdbx_strand_id
1 'polypeptide(L)'
;MQHRKPFDLQWLLIAYNAAQVLSSLALCIQPLFLGGVGLLFSISCNDAPVVDTDLQLTIWKGTWWYLVLKLVELLDTVFFVLRKKQNQVSFLHVYHHTIMAVFTWGYLKYLP
;
A
#
# COMPACT_ATOMS: atom_id res chain seq x y z
N MET A 1 26.98 2.18 -3.40
CA MET A 1 26.88 3.04 -4.60
C MET A 1 27.89 4.20 -4.67
N GLN A 2 28.75 4.43 -3.66
CA GLN A 2 29.59 5.64 -3.58
C GLN A 2 30.46 5.89 -4.83
N HIS A 3 31.14 4.86 -5.36
CA HIS A 3 32.07 4.98 -6.50
C HIS A 3 31.51 4.53 -7.87
N ARG A 4 30.19 4.33 -8.01
CA ARG A 4 29.53 3.94 -9.28
C ARG A 4 28.77 5.11 -9.92
N LYS A 5 28.59 5.15 -11.23
CA LYS A 5 27.71 6.14 -11.90
C LYS A 5 26.23 5.85 -11.56
N PRO A 6 25.36 6.87 -11.49
CA PRO A 6 23.93 6.65 -11.27
C PRO A 6 23.33 5.88 -12.44
N PHE A 7 22.41 4.95 -12.16
CA PHE A 7 21.68 4.22 -13.20
C PHE A 7 20.61 5.11 -13.83
N ASP A 8 20.45 5.01 -15.14
CA ASP A 8 19.27 5.56 -15.83
C ASP A 8 18.17 4.50 -15.84
N LEU A 9 17.10 4.77 -15.09
CA LEU A 9 15.96 3.88 -14.89
C LEU A 9 14.65 4.58 -15.26
N GLN A 10 14.69 5.68 -16.02
CA GLN A 10 13.53 6.56 -16.23
C GLN A 10 12.29 5.81 -16.72
N TRP A 11 12.43 4.98 -17.76
CA TRP A 11 11.30 4.20 -18.30
C TRP A 11 10.77 3.15 -17.34
N LEU A 12 11.66 2.51 -16.58
CA LEU A 12 11.29 1.55 -15.56
C LEU A 12 10.47 2.22 -14.44
N LEU A 13 10.90 3.41 -13.99
CA LEU A 13 10.16 4.21 -13.01
C LEU A 13 8.80 4.67 -13.52
N ILE A 14 8.69 5.04 -14.80
CA ILE A 14 7.39 5.41 -15.39
C ILE A 14 6.44 4.20 -15.38
N ALA A 15 6.90 3.04 -15.85
CA ALA A 15 6.10 1.81 -15.86
C ALA A 15 5.69 1.38 -14.44
N TYR A 16 6.64 1.45 -13.50
CA TYR A 16 6.43 1.13 -12.10
C TYR A 16 5.38 2.05 -11.44
N ASN A 17 5.53 3.37 -11.60
CA ASN A 17 4.57 4.34 -11.04
C ASN A 17 3.18 4.17 -11.68
N ALA A 18 3.11 3.91 -12.98
CA ALA A 18 1.84 3.64 -13.66
C ALA A 18 1.16 2.37 -13.11
N ALA A 19 1.92 1.29 -12.89
CA ALA A 19 1.39 0.07 -12.29
C ALA A 19 0.89 0.30 -10.86
N GLN A 20 1.59 1.11 -10.05
CA GLN A 20 1.14 1.48 -8.72
C GLN A 20 -0.15 2.29 -8.73
N VAL A 21 -0.28 3.27 -9.63
CA VAL A 21 -1.51 4.06 -9.79
C VAL A 21 -2.69 3.16 -10.15
N LEU A 22 -2.52 2.27 -11.13
CA LEU A 22 -3.59 1.35 -11.54
C LEU A 22 -4.00 0.39 -10.42
N SER A 23 -3.01 -0.17 -9.70
CA SER A 23 -3.27 -1.08 -8.59
C SER A 23 -3.96 -0.37 -7.42
N SER A 24 -3.55 0.85 -7.11
CA SER A 24 -4.16 1.68 -6.06
C SER A 24 -5.59 2.06 -6.42
N LEU A 25 -5.85 2.40 -7.68
CA LEU A 25 -7.18 2.68 -8.17
C LEU A 25 -8.09 1.45 -8.05
N ALA A 26 -7.60 0.27 -8.42
CA ALA A 26 -8.35 -0.98 -8.29
C ALA A 26 -8.74 -1.27 -6.82
N LEU A 27 -7.79 -1.09 -5.88
CA LEU A 27 -8.07 -1.26 -4.45
C LEU A 27 -9.02 -0.21 -3.88
N CYS A 28 -8.97 1.03 -4.36
CA CYS A 28 -9.91 2.07 -3.93
C CYS A 28 -11.33 1.82 -4.47
N ILE A 29 -11.45 1.30 -5.70
CA ILE A 29 -12.73 1.04 -6.35
C ILE A 29 -13.47 -0.12 -5.68
N GLN A 30 -12.80 -1.23 -5.37
CA GLN A 30 -13.47 -2.44 -4.84
C GLN A 30 -14.42 -2.15 -3.65
N PRO A 31 -13.98 -1.51 -2.56
CA PRO A 31 -14.84 -1.21 -1.40
C PRO A 31 -15.96 -0.22 -1.71
N LEU A 32 -15.77 0.69 -2.68
CA LEU A 32 -16.79 1.67 -3.08
C LEU A 32 -18.00 1.00 -3.72
N PHE A 33 -17.79 -0.05 -4.51
CA PHE A 33 -18.85 -0.76 -5.23
C PHE A 33 -19.45 -1.94 -4.44
N LEU A 34 -18.76 -2.44 -3.42
CA LEU A 34 -19.19 -3.61 -2.61
C LEU A 34 -19.82 -3.24 -1.26
N GLY A 35 -20.22 -1.98 -1.06
CA GLY A 35 -20.93 -1.55 0.15
C GLY A 35 -20.04 -1.15 1.34
N GLY A 36 -18.71 -1.09 1.14
CA GLY A 36 -17.76 -0.63 2.18
C GLY A 36 -17.99 0.83 2.60
N VAL A 37 -18.57 1.65 1.73
CA VAL A 37 -18.99 3.01 2.05
C VAL A 37 -20.09 3.03 3.11
N GLY A 38 -21.07 2.12 3.03
CA GLY A 38 -22.12 1.99 4.04
C GLY A 38 -21.57 1.63 5.41
N LEU A 39 -20.55 0.77 5.46
CA LEU A 39 -19.83 0.41 6.68
C LEU A 39 -19.05 1.59 7.28
N LEU A 40 -18.40 2.42 6.44
CA LEU A 40 -17.68 3.62 6.88
C LEU A 40 -18.63 4.67 7.48
N PHE A 41 -19.82 4.84 6.90
CA PHE A 41 -20.84 5.74 7.43
C PHE A 41 -21.59 5.16 8.64
N SER A 42 -21.55 3.84 8.85
CA SER A 42 -22.13 3.17 10.03
C SER A 42 -21.18 3.10 11.24
N ILE A 43 -20.00 3.73 11.19
CA ILE A 43 -19.07 3.90 12.34
C ILE A 43 -19.62 4.94 13.34
N SER A 44 -20.93 4.88 13.62
CA SER A 44 -21.55 5.54 14.76
C SER A 44 -21.50 4.60 15.97
N CYS A 45 -21.67 5.15 17.18
CA CYS A 45 -21.62 4.45 18.46
C CYS A 45 -22.84 3.51 18.68
N ASN A 46 -23.12 2.63 17.72
CA ASN A 46 -24.14 1.58 17.81
C ASN A 46 -23.48 0.22 17.57
N ASP A 47 -24.19 -0.84 17.97
CA ASP A 47 -23.75 -2.24 17.92
C ASP A 47 -22.95 -2.57 16.66
N ALA A 48 -21.88 -3.35 16.84
CA ALA A 48 -20.97 -3.74 15.78
C ALA A 48 -21.79 -4.18 14.54
N PRO A 49 -21.62 -3.50 13.39
CA PRO A 49 -22.41 -3.81 12.21
C PRO A 49 -22.19 -5.28 11.85
N VAL A 50 -23.28 -6.02 11.64
CA VAL A 50 -23.20 -7.40 11.17
C VAL A 50 -22.66 -7.36 9.75
N VAL A 51 -21.36 -7.64 9.60
CA VAL A 51 -20.68 -7.67 8.31
C VAL A 51 -21.00 -8.99 7.64
N ASP A 52 -21.51 -8.94 6.41
CA ASP A 52 -21.73 -10.13 5.59
C ASP A 52 -20.40 -10.86 5.34
N THR A 53 -20.44 -12.19 5.29
CA THR A 53 -19.25 -13.04 5.08
C THR A 53 -18.56 -12.71 3.76
N ASP A 54 -19.33 -12.38 2.73
CA ASP A 54 -18.80 -12.01 1.41
C ASP A 54 -18.09 -10.64 1.43
N LEU A 55 -18.61 -9.69 2.22
CA LEU A 55 -17.99 -8.39 2.42
C LEU A 55 -16.70 -8.52 3.24
N GLN A 56 -16.71 -9.33 4.30
CA GLN A 56 -15.52 -9.61 5.11
C GLN A 56 -14.42 -10.26 4.27
N LEU A 57 -14.75 -11.26 3.46
CA LEU A 57 -13.80 -11.93 2.56
C LEU A 57 -13.21 -10.96 1.52
N THR A 58 -14.03 -10.04 1.01
CA THR A 58 -13.59 -8.99 0.08
C THR A 58 -12.59 -8.05 0.74
N ILE A 59 -12.88 -7.59 1.95
CA ILE A 59 -11.99 -6.70 2.73
C ILE A 59 -10.66 -7.41 2.99
N TRP A 60 -10.69 -8.67 3.43
CA TRP A 60 -9.47 -9.44 3.71
C TRP A 60 -8.61 -9.64 2.46
N LYS A 61 -9.22 -9.97 1.32
CA LYS A 61 -8.52 -10.07 0.04
C LYS A 61 -7.93 -8.72 -0.37
N GLY A 62 -8.67 -7.63 -0.20
CA GLY A 62 -8.20 -6.28 -0.46
C GLY A 62 -7.00 -5.89 0.42
N THR A 63 -7.08 -6.18 1.72
CA THR A 63 -5.99 -5.92 2.68
C THR A 63 -4.75 -6.77 2.36
N TRP A 64 -4.91 -8.02 1.92
CA TRP A 64 -3.80 -8.84 1.44
C TRP A 64 -3.09 -8.21 0.24
N TRP A 65 -3.84 -7.77 -0.77
CA TRP A 65 -3.27 -7.07 -1.93
C TRP A 65 -2.63 -5.74 -1.54
N TYR A 66 -3.21 -5.02 -0.58
CA TYR A 66 -2.62 -3.81 -0.02
C TYR A 66 -1.26 -4.08 0.63
N LEU A 67 -1.10 -5.18 1.38
CA LEU A 67 0.21 -5.59 1.92
C LEU A 67 1.23 -5.81 0.82
N VAL A 68 0.84 -6.52 -0.26
CA VAL A 68 1.73 -6.75 -1.41
C VAL A 68 2.16 -5.42 -2.03
N LEU A 69 1.24 -4.47 -2.21
CA LEU A 69 1.58 -3.14 -2.72
C LEU A 69 2.53 -2.39 -1.80
N LYS A 70 2.36 -2.50 -0.47
CA LYS A 70 3.28 -1.87 0.49
C LYS A 70 4.68 -2.47 0.43
N LEU A 71 4.80 -3.77 0.16
CA LEU A 71 6.11 -4.39 -0.08
C LEU A 71 6.72 -3.92 -1.41
N VAL A 72 5.92 -3.74 -2.46
CA VAL A 72 6.38 -3.21 -3.75
C VAL A 72 6.84 -1.76 -3.62
N GLU A 73 6.14 -0.91 -2.85
CA GLU A 73 6.53 0.48 -2.56
C GLU A 73 7.92 0.61 -1.91
N LEU A 74 8.40 -0.43 -1.20
CA LEU A 74 9.77 -0.41 -0.66
C LEU A 74 10.82 -0.30 -1.77
N LEU A 75 10.50 -0.71 -3.01
CA LEU A 75 11.38 -0.55 -4.17
C LEU A 75 11.64 0.93 -4.51
N ASP A 76 10.80 1.87 -4.07
CA ASP A 76 11.05 3.32 -4.23
C ASP A 76 12.38 3.71 -3.60
N THR A 77 12.62 3.23 -2.37
CA THR A 77 13.89 3.46 -1.68
C THR A 77 15.08 2.87 -2.45
N VAL A 78 14.89 1.69 -3.05
CA VAL A 78 15.91 1.02 -3.87
C VAL A 78 16.22 1.86 -5.11
N PHE A 79 15.21 2.35 -5.81
CA PHE A 79 15.39 3.21 -6.99
C PHE A 79 16.06 4.55 -6.64
N PHE A 80 15.75 5.14 -5.49
CA PHE A 80 16.42 6.37 -5.02
C PHE A 80 17.91 6.13 -4.75
N VAL A 81 18.26 5.02 -4.10
CA VAL A 81 19.65 4.64 -3.85
C VAL A 81 20.39 4.34 -5.16
N LEU A 82 19.76 3.63 -6.10
CA LEU A 82 20.35 3.29 -7.40
C LEU A 82 20.58 4.53 -8.28
N ARG A 83 19.71 5.54 -8.22
CA ARG A 83 19.85 6.82 -8.93
C ARG A 83 20.72 7.84 -8.19
N LYS A 84 21.27 7.48 -7.02
CA LYS A 84 22.01 8.40 -6.13
C LYS A 84 21.21 9.64 -5.71
N LYS A 85 19.90 9.52 -5.55
CA LYS A 85 19.00 10.61 -5.14
C LYS A 85 18.75 10.60 -3.63
N GLN A 86 19.82 10.73 -2.85
CA GLN A 86 19.75 10.57 -1.39
C GLN A 86 18.98 11.65 -0.65
N ASN A 87 18.76 12.79 -1.29
CA ASN A 87 17.86 13.83 -0.77
C ASN A 87 16.39 13.36 -0.67
N GLN A 88 16.01 12.29 -1.39
CA GLN A 88 14.66 11.71 -1.34
C GLN A 88 14.49 10.65 -0.24
N VAL A 89 15.60 10.07 0.24
CA VAL A 89 15.60 9.08 1.32
C VAL A 89 15.65 9.81 2.66
N SER A 90 14.55 10.46 3.02
CA SER A 90 14.40 11.12 4.32
C SER A 90 14.04 10.12 5.42
N PHE A 91 14.25 10.50 6.68
CA PHE A 91 13.80 9.72 7.83
C PHE A 91 12.29 9.42 7.74
N LEU A 92 11.49 10.44 7.41
CA LEU A 92 10.04 10.31 7.29
C LEU A 92 9.66 9.27 6.24
N HIS A 93 10.31 9.28 5.08
CA HIS A 93 10.04 8.32 4.01
C HIS A 93 10.33 6.89 4.46
N VAL A 94 11.54 6.62 4.97
CA VAL A 94 11.93 5.27 5.39
C VAL A 94 11.07 4.77 6.56
N TYR A 95 10.84 5.63 7.56
CA TYR A 95 9.97 5.32 8.69
C TYR A 95 8.56 4.96 8.23
N HIS A 96 7.96 5.81 7.39
CA HIS A 96 6.61 5.60 6.86
C HIS A 96 6.48 4.29 6.08
N HIS A 97 7.35 4.02 5.10
CA HIS A 97 7.21 2.79 4.29
C HIS A 97 7.46 1.53 5.12
N THR A 98 8.37 1.57 6.10
CA THR A 98 8.63 0.43 6.98
C THR A 98 7.44 0.15 7.90
N ILE A 99 6.94 1.19 8.57
CA ILE A 99 5.90 1.04 9.59
C ILE A 99 4.56 0.63 8.97
N MET A 100 4.23 1.16 7.79
CA MET A 100 3.02 0.79 7.05
C MET A 100 3.03 -0.69 6.63
N ALA A 101 4.17 -1.22 6.17
CA ALA A 101 4.29 -2.63 5.81
C ALA A 101 4.17 -3.56 7.04
N VAL A 102 4.86 -3.23 8.14
CA VAL A 102 4.85 -4.02 9.37
C VAL A 102 3.46 -4.04 10.02
N PHE A 103 2.82 -2.88 10.15
CA PHE A 103 1.47 -2.82 10.75
C PHE A 103 0.43 -3.52 9.90
N THR A 104 0.50 -3.40 8.57
CA THR A 104 -0.45 -4.10 7.68
C THR A 104 -0.31 -5.61 7.80
N TRP A 105 0.92 -6.12 7.87
CA TRP A 105 1.16 -7.55 8.10
C TRP A 105 0.64 -7.99 9.47
N GLY A 106 0.90 -7.19 10.52
CA GLY A 106 0.38 -7.46 11.87
C GLY A 106 -1.15 -7.48 11.90
N TYR A 107 -1.80 -6.56 11.19
CA TYR A 107 -3.25 -6.50 11.06
C TYR A 107 -3.80 -7.79 10.43
N LEU A 108 -3.27 -8.19 9.27
CA LEU A 108 -3.69 -9.42 8.59
C LEU A 108 -3.43 -10.69 9.41
N LYS A 109 -2.38 -10.70 10.24
CA LYS A 109 -1.97 -11.89 10.98
C LYS A 109 -2.74 -12.08 12.28
N TYR A 110 -3.07 -11.00 12.98
CA TYR A 110 -3.55 -11.04 14.36
C TYR A 110 -4.95 -10.46 14.56
N LEU A 111 -5.46 -9.63 13.64
CA LEU A 111 -6.79 -9.05 13.75
C LEU A 111 -7.76 -9.83 12.83
N PRO A 112 -8.90 -10.32 13.37
CA PRO A 112 -9.98 -10.93 12.57
C PRO A 112 -10.78 -9.87 11.78
#